data_AF-A0A9D6CK83-F1
#
_entry.id   AF-A0A9D6CK83-F1
#
_cell.length_a   1.000
_cell.length_b   1.000
_cell.length_c   1.000
_cell.angle_alpha   90.00
_cell.angle_beta   90.00
_cell.angle_gamma   90.00
#
_symmetry.space_group_name_H-M   'P 1'
#
loop_
_entity.id
_entity.type
_entity.pdbx_description
1 polymer ?
#
loop_
_entity_poly.entity_id
_entity_poly.type
_entity_poly.pdbx_seq_one_letter_code
_entity_poly.pdbx_strand_id
1 'polypeptide(L)'
;MLSLAALALSSFPLSPLALSAAVPQAEPAAAAPVTPPSAEELQQRVAKLFESLSEKYASVTDPSPEEMKAIQADVAAQADAALADLDLATLDEERLAAIDPLVGMSPKARATMIELRAKQAAEPTAAGFRAAVQSAALAMRDSADLGAMAERILAHPALQEGIRGEDGAMALEVLSMCPEESLKKHAAAIAAIGAVFSADAPVGLLVSAESYMGLAAKALPKNEVDALRATVLGAIDARAATAEGREQKMLERAQKYMKGAAGRGELVGFACPPLDFDWVRRTDGSTPWSTLEDLKGKVVVLDFWATWCGPCVASFPQIAQMRKDYPEDKVEIVGLTSLQGMVAHRKRPQVDCEGDPAKEKSELLAYMADMEVNWTMAITKQDVFNPDFGIRGIPFVAILDQDGKVAKAGLHPSDKDAIRAAVDELLANGAK
;
A
#
# COMPACT_ATOMS: atom_id res chain seq x y z
N MET A 1 -10.97 -9.22 -17.28
CA MET A 1 -9.92 -8.83 -18.24
C MET A 1 -9.35 -7.50 -17.78
N LEU A 2 -8.28 -7.52 -16.99
CA LEU A 2 -7.51 -6.32 -16.65
C LEU A 2 -6.38 -6.24 -17.68
N SER A 3 -6.33 -5.16 -18.47
CA SER A 3 -5.28 -4.91 -19.46
C SER A 3 -3.90 -4.90 -18.80
N LEU A 4 -2.87 -5.42 -19.46
CA LEU A 4 -1.48 -5.41 -19.00
C LEU A 4 -0.98 -4.01 -18.63
N ALA A 5 -1.59 -2.96 -19.19
CA ALA A 5 -1.38 -1.56 -18.80
C ALA A 5 -1.67 -1.33 -17.30
N ALA A 6 -2.68 -2.01 -16.74
CA ALA A 6 -3.02 -1.93 -15.32
C ALA A 6 -1.99 -2.61 -14.40
N LEU A 7 -1.27 -3.64 -14.89
CA LEU A 7 -0.17 -4.25 -14.13
C LEU A 7 1.07 -3.35 -14.07
N ALA A 8 1.37 -2.61 -15.14
CA ALA A 8 2.42 -1.59 -15.15
C ALA A 8 2.09 -0.36 -14.26
N LEU A 9 0.80 -0.15 -13.96
CA LEU A 9 0.27 0.97 -13.18
C LEU A 9 -0.18 0.59 -11.77
N SER A 10 0.03 -0.67 -11.34
CA SER A 10 -0.55 -1.24 -10.11
C SER A 10 0.04 -0.73 -8.78
N SER A 11 0.56 0.50 -8.75
CA SER A 11 1.11 1.12 -7.54
C SER A 11 0.53 2.48 -7.16
N PHE A 12 -0.56 2.98 -7.78
CA PHE A 12 -1.16 4.25 -7.33
C PHE A 12 -2.69 4.30 -7.37
N PRO A 13 -3.34 4.96 -6.38
CA PRO A 13 -4.73 5.35 -6.44
C PRO A 13 -4.87 6.62 -7.29
N LEU A 14 -5.66 6.56 -8.37
CA LEU A 14 -6.09 7.77 -9.09
C LEU A 14 -7.17 8.47 -8.25
N SER A 15 -6.86 9.65 -7.70
CA SER A 15 -7.88 10.55 -7.16
C SER A 15 -8.54 11.36 -8.29
N PRO A 16 -9.86 11.57 -8.28
CA PRO A 16 -10.54 12.37 -9.29
C PRO A 16 -10.38 13.88 -8.98
N LEU A 17 -9.68 14.61 -9.83
CA LEU A 17 -9.61 16.08 -9.75
C LEU A 17 -10.94 16.69 -10.24
N ALA A 18 -11.54 17.53 -9.41
CA ALA A 18 -12.71 18.33 -9.75
C ALA A 18 -12.27 19.60 -10.51
N LEU A 19 -12.83 19.83 -11.70
CA LEU A 19 -12.66 21.07 -12.46
C LEU A 19 -13.31 22.25 -11.71
N SER A 20 -12.55 23.34 -11.54
CA SER A 20 -13.10 24.66 -11.21
C SER A 20 -12.69 25.65 -12.30
N ALA A 21 -13.68 26.33 -12.88
CA ALA A 21 -13.49 27.29 -13.96
C ALA A 21 -13.51 28.73 -13.43
N ALA A 22 -12.51 29.53 -13.82
CA ALA A 22 -12.62 30.98 -13.83
C ALA A 22 -11.71 31.57 -14.93
N VAL A 23 -12.29 32.43 -15.78
CA VAL A 23 -11.63 33.19 -16.85
C VAL A 23 -11.56 34.66 -16.43
N PRO A 24 -10.45 35.38 -16.66
CA PRO A 24 -10.59 36.61 -17.45
C PRO A 24 -9.41 36.98 -18.38
N GLN A 25 -9.83 37.38 -19.59
CA GLN A 25 -9.41 38.44 -20.54
C GLN A 25 -7.96 38.94 -20.70
N ALA A 26 -7.64 39.25 -21.96
CA ALA A 26 -6.32 39.53 -22.54
C ALA A 26 -6.14 40.97 -23.07
N GLU A 27 -4.88 41.42 -23.15
CA GLU A 27 -4.32 42.38 -24.15
C GLU A 27 -2.78 42.58 -23.92
N PRO A 28 -1.98 43.11 -24.86
CA PRO A 28 -1.61 42.62 -26.19
C PRO A 28 -0.09 42.27 -26.32
N ALA A 29 0.27 41.67 -27.47
CA ALA A 29 1.45 40.84 -27.71
C ALA A 29 2.81 41.54 -27.93
N ALA A 30 3.87 40.87 -27.46
CA ALA A 30 5.24 40.96 -27.98
C ALA A 30 5.79 39.55 -28.25
N ALA A 31 6.37 39.35 -29.44
CA ALA A 31 7.05 38.16 -30.01
C ALA A 31 6.78 36.79 -29.33
N ALA A 32 5.96 35.95 -29.97
CA ALA A 32 5.51 34.66 -29.45
C ALA A 32 6.67 33.68 -29.17
N PRO A 33 6.98 33.34 -27.90
CA PRO A 33 7.53 32.02 -27.61
C PRO A 33 6.51 30.97 -28.06
N VAL A 34 6.96 29.80 -28.52
CA VAL A 34 6.07 28.66 -28.80
C VAL A 34 5.27 28.41 -27.53
N THR A 35 3.98 28.76 -27.53
CA THR A 35 3.13 28.55 -26.36
C THR A 35 3.12 27.04 -26.08
N PRO A 36 3.51 26.60 -24.87
CA PRO A 36 3.48 25.19 -24.54
C PRO A 36 2.03 24.68 -24.68
N PRO A 37 1.84 23.42 -25.11
CA PRO A 37 0.52 22.83 -25.24
C PRO A 37 -0.28 22.99 -23.96
N SER A 38 -1.59 23.14 -24.08
CA SER A 38 -2.48 23.27 -22.92
C SER A 38 -2.49 21.96 -22.10
N ALA A 39 -2.91 22.04 -20.84
CA ALA A 39 -3.06 20.85 -20.00
C ALA A 39 -4.03 19.83 -20.63
N GLU A 40 -5.09 20.30 -21.30
CA GLU A 40 -6.04 19.43 -22.01
C GLU A 40 -5.40 18.73 -23.21
N GLU A 41 -4.58 19.42 -24.01
CA GLU A 41 -3.85 18.83 -25.13
C GLU A 41 -2.86 17.76 -24.65
N LEU A 42 -2.20 18.01 -23.51
CA LEU A 42 -1.32 17.05 -22.86
C LEU A 42 -2.09 15.82 -22.34
N GLN A 43 -3.24 16.02 -21.70
CA GLN A 43 -4.10 14.92 -21.24
C GLN A 43 -4.58 14.04 -22.41
N GLN A 44 -5.00 14.66 -23.52
CA GLN A 44 -5.37 13.91 -24.73
C GLN A 44 -4.20 13.13 -25.30
N ARG A 45 -2.98 13.69 -25.24
CA ARG A 45 -1.74 12.99 -25.63
C ARG A 45 -1.50 11.75 -24.76
N VAL A 46 -1.65 11.88 -23.43
CA VAL A 46 -1.54 10.74 -22.50
C VAL A 46 -2.58 9.69 -22.84
N ALA A 47 -3.86 10.07 -22.99
CA ALA A 47 -4.96 9.14 -23.27
C ALA A 47 -4.71 8.33 -24.55
N LYS A 48 -4.28 8.99 -25.63
CA LYS A 48 -3.96 8.33 -26.91
C LYS A 48 -2.83 7.31 -26.78
N LEU A 49 -1.79 7.64 -26.01
CA LEU A 49 -0.70 6.69 -25.79
C LEU A 49 -1.20 5.45 -25.01
N PHE A 50 -2.00 5.66 -23.97
CA PHE A 50 -2.56 4.57 -23.17
C PHE A 50 -3.46 3.65 -23.99
N GLU A 51 -4.32 4.21 -24.84
CA GLU A 51 -5.14 3.46 -25.78
C GLU A 51 -4.28 2.61 -26.71
N SER A 52 -3.26 3.23 -27.34
CA SER A 52 -2.35 2.53 -28.24
C SER A 52 -1.56 1.40 -27.56
N LEU A 53 -1.06 1.64 -26.34
CA LEU A 53 -0.37 0.62 -25.56
C LEU A 53 -1.30 -0.51 -25.13
N SER A 54 -2.53 -0.19 -24.73
CA SER A 54 -3.52 -1.20 -24.34
C SER A 54 -3.90 -2.08 -25.52
N GLU A 55 -4.06 -1.54 -26.71
CA GLU A 55 -4.31 -2.31 -27.93
C GLU A 55 -3.12 -3.19 -28.30
N LYS A 56 -1.91 -2.62 -28.27
CA LYS A 56 -0.66 -3.32 -28.62
C LYS A 56 -0.44 -4.56 -27.75
N TYR A 57 -0.76 -4.47 -26.46
CA TYR A 57 -0.53 -5.53 -25.48
C TYR A 57 -1.80 -6.30 -25.08
N ALA A 58 -2.91 -6.14 -25.81
CA ALA A 58 -4.19 -6.76 -25.48
C ALA A 58 -4.16 -8.30 -25.49
N SER A 59 -3.30 -8.90 -26.32
CA SER A 59 -3.19 -10.36 -26.48
C SER A 59 -2.21 -11.03 -25.52
N VAL A 60 -1.48 -10.25 -24.72
CA VAL A 60 -0.52 -10.77 -23.74
C VAL A 60 -1.27 -11.20 -22.48
N THR A 61 -1.15 -12.47 -22.08
CA THR A 61 -1.91 -13.02 -20.94
C THR A 61 -1.03 -13.62 -19.83
N ASP A 62 0.20 -14.04 -20.14
CA ASP A 62 1.18 -14.54 -19.18
C ASP A 62 2.62 -14.35 -19.70
N PRO A 63 3.12 -13.10 -19.73
CA PRO A 63 4.43 -12.79 -20.31
C PRO A 63 5.56 -13.34 -19.42
N SER A 64 6.55 -13.95 -20.05
CA SER A 64 7.80 -14.31 -19.38
C SER A 64 8.52 -13.06 -18.83
N PRO A 65 9.46 -13.23 -17.87
CA PRO A 65 10.24 -12.09 -17.35
C PRO A 65 10.98 -11.30 -18.44
N GLU A 66 11.46 -11.97 -19.49
CA GLU A 66 12.13 -11.33 -20.62
C GLU A 66 11.15 -10.54 -21.48
N GLU A 67 9.97 -11.10 -21.75
CA GLU A 67 8.89 -10.39 -22.45
C GLU A 67 8.41 -9.18 -21.65
N MET A 68 8.24 -9.31 -20.33
CA MET A 68 7.88 -8.19 -19.45
C MET A 68 8.92 -7.08 -19.50
N LYS A 69 10.21 -7.43 -19.48
CA LYS A 69 11.29 -6.45 -19.60
C LYS A 69 11.26 -5.74 -20.96
N ALA A 70 10.98 -6.47 -22.04
CA ALA A 70 10.84 -5.89 -23.37
C ALA A 70 9.63 -4.95 -23.49
N ILE A 71 8.48 -5.35 -22.92
CA ILE A 71 7.26 -4.53 -22.85
C ILE A 71 7.55 -3.25 -22.08
N GLN A 72 8.19 -3.33 -20.91
CA GLN A 72 8.55 -2.17 -20.11
C GLN A 72 9.49 -1.22 -20.85
N ALA A 73 10.49 -1.75 -21.57
CA ALA A 73 11.42 -0.94 -22.36
C ALA A 73 10.71 -0.21 -23.52
N ASP A 74 9.80 -0.88 -24.21
CA ASP A 74 9.01 -0.28 -25.28
C ASP A 74 8.03 0.79 -24.75
N VAL A 75 7.34 0.49 -23.65
CA VAL A 75 6.46 1.46 -22.95
C VAL A 75 7.24 2.71 -22.56
N ALA A 76 8.44 2.55 -21.98
CA ALA A 76 9.31 3.67 -21.62
C ALA A 76 9.75 4.48 -22.85
N ALA A 77 10.13 3.83 -23.94
CA ALA A 77 10.52 4.51 -25.17
C ALA A 77 9.36 5.30 -25.81
N GLN A 78 8.13 4.78 -25.74
CA GLN A 78 6.96 5.51 -26.24
C GLN A 78 6.58 6.69 -25.34
N ALA A 79 6.71 6.54 -24.02
CA ALA A 79 6.55 7.66 -23.08
C ALA A 79 7.62 8.74 -23.30
N ASP A 80 8.88 8.35 -23.52
CA ASP A 80 9.97 9.27 -23.86
C ASP A 80 9.66 10.05 -25.15
N ALA A 81 9.18 9.36 -26.18
CA ALA A 81 8.80 10.00 -27.45
C ALA A 81 7.63 10.98 -27.28
N ALA A 82 6.64 10.64 -26.45
CA ALA A 82 5.49 11.50 -26.17
C ALA A 82 5.84 12.78 -25.38
N LEU A 83 6.99 12.80 -24.70
CA LEU A 83 7.49 13.92 -23.91
C LEU A 83 8.63 14.69 -24.59
N ALA A 84 9.12 14.24 -25.75
CA ALA A 84 10.37 14.71 -26.34
C ALA A 84 10.38 16.19 -26.76
N ASP A 85 9.21 16.77 -27.05
CA ASP A 85 9.01 18.17 -27.42
C ASP A 85 8.77 19.10 -26.21
N LEU A 86 8.71 18.57 -24.99
CA LEU A 86 8.42 19.34 -23.78
C LEU A 86 9.69 19.65 -22.99
N ASP A 87 9.84 20.91 -22.59
CA ASP A 87 10.78 21.28 -21.52
C ASP A 87 10.04 21.27 -20.18
N LEU A 88 10.21 20.18 -19.42
CA LEU A 88 9.52 19.96 -18.14
C LEU A 88 9.79 21.07 -17.13
N ALA A 89 10.94 21.74 -17.19
CA ALA A 89 11.27 22.82 -16.25
C ALA A 89 10.47 24.11 -16.50
N THR A 90 9.81 24.23 -17.65
CA THR A 90 9.03 25.42 -18.05
C THR A 90 7.53 25.24 -17.90
N LEU A 91 7.06 24.02 -17.60
CA LEU A 91 5.65 23.71 -17.42
C LEU A 91 5.18 24.17 -16.04
N ASP A 92 3.94 24.66 -15.97
CA ASP A 92 3.26 24.92 -14.70
C ASP A 92 2.69 23.62 -14.10
N GLU A 93 2.23 23.70 -12.85
CA GLU A 93 1.73 22.54 -12.10
C GLU A 93 0.59 21.81 -12.81
N GLU A 94 -0.31 22.55 -13.49
CA GLU A 94 -1.42 21.95 -14.22
C GLU A 94 -0.94 21.09 -15.39
N ARG A 95 0.04 21.58 -16.16
CA ARG A 95 0.64 20.83 -17.27
C ARG A 95 1.51 19.68 -16.78
N LEU A 96 2.25 19.86 -15.68
CA LEU A 96 3.02 18.79 -15.06
C LEU A 96 2.10 17.66 -14.56
N ALA A 97 0.98 18.00 -13.92
CA ALA A 97 -0.03 17.03 -13.51
C ALA A 97 -0.66 16.30 -14.70
N ALA A 98 -0.88 17.00 -15.82
CA ALA A 98 -1.43 16.40 -17.05
C ALA A 98 -0.55 15.29 -17.65
N ILE A 99 0.78 15.34 -17.43
CA ILE A 99 1.75 14.37 -17.98
C ILE A 99 2.30 13.39 -16.94
N ASP A 100 1.89 13.48 -15.68
CA ASP A 100 2.39 12.64 -14.58
C ASP A 100 2.36 11.13 -14.90
N PRO A 101 1.32 10.56 -15.57
CA PRO A 101 1.33 9.16 -15.97
C PRO A 101 2.49 8.80 -16.91
N LEU A 102 2.85 9.70 -17.83
CA LEU A 102 3.97 9.51 -18.75
C LEU A 102 5.32 9.61 -18.03
N VAL A 103 5.44 10.54 -17.07
CA VAL A 103 6.62 10.64 -16.20
C VAL A 103 6.84 9.33 -15.45
N GLY A 104 5.78 8.70 -14.94
CA GLY A 104 5.87 7.40 -14.27
C GLY A 104 6.36 6.26 -15.18
N MET A 105 6.06 6.34 -16.48
CA MET A 105 6.46 5.35 -17.49
C MET A 105 7.85 5.58 -18.07
N SER A 106 8.36 6.82 -18.03
CA SER A 106 9.66 7.22 -18.57
C SER A 106 10.72 7.38 -17.45
N PRO A 107 11.76 6.51 -17.40
CA PRO A 107 12.89 6.70 -16.48
C PRO A 107 13.60 8.05 -16.67
N LYS A 108 13.70 8.52 -17.91
CA LYS A 108 14.36 9.79 -18.24
C LYS A 108 13.56 10.99 -17.71
N ALA A 109 12.26 11.06 -18.01
CA ALA A 109 11.40 12.15 -17.54
C ALA A 109 11.29 12.14 -16.02
N ARG A 110 11.23 10.95 -15.40
CA ARG A 110 11.25 10.82 -13.94
C ARG A 110 12.51 11.40 -13.32
N ALA A 111 13.70 11.09 -13.87
CA ALA A 111 14.95 11.66 -13.38
C ALA A 111 14.95 13.20 -13.45
N THR A 112 14.52 13.76 -14.59
CA THR A 112 14.36 15.21 -14.76
C THR A 112 13.37 15.81 -13.74
N MET A 113 12.24 15.16 -13.52
CA MET A 113 11.23 15.61 -12.55
C MET A 113 11.74 15.54 -11.11
N ILE A 114 12.47 14.50 -10.74
CA ILE A 114 13.10 14.40 -9.41
C ILE A 114 14.02 15.60 -9.16
N GLU A 115 14.86 15.97 -10.13
CA GLU A 115 15.75 17.12 -10.03
C GLU A 115 15.01 18.46 -9.96
N LEU A 116 13.97 18.64 -10.79
CA LEU A 116 13.13 19.83 -10.78
C LEU A 116 12.45 20.02 -9.41
N ARG A 117 11.80 18.96 -8.92
CA ARG A 117 11.13 18.95 -7.61
C ARG A 117 12.11 19.12 -6.46
N ALA A 118 13.32 18.57 -6.55
CA ALA A 118 14.36 18.76 -5.54
C ALA A 118 14.83 20.23 -5.45
N LYS A 119 14.86 20.97 -6.56
CA LYS A 119 15.15 22.42 -6.55
C LYS A 119 14.03 23.22 -5.91
N GLN A 120 12.78 22.93 -6.27
CA GLN A 120 11.58 23.56 -5.68
C GLN A 120 11.48 23.28 -4.17
N ALA A 121 11.93 22.10 -3.72
CA ALA A 121 11.96 21.71 -2.32
C ALA A 121 12.89 22.55 -1.44
N ALA A 122 13.72 23.42 -2.01
CA ALA A 122 14.53 24.36 -1.24
C ALA A 122 13.72 25.55 -0.69
N GLU A 123 12.51 25.78 -1.21
CA GLU A 123 11.65 26.86 -0.73
C GLU A 123 11.04 26.54 0.64
N PRO A 124 11.14 27.41 1.66
CA PRO A 124 10.63 27.16 3.00
C PRO A 124 9.10 27.40 3.08
N THR A 125 8.34 26.82 2.17
CA THR A 125 6.89 27.02 2.01
C THR A 125 6.16 25.68 1.93
N ALA A 126 4.83 25.67 2.06
CA ALA A 126 4.03 24.46 1.82
C ALA A 126 4.23 23.90 0.40
N ALA A 127 4.46 24.76 -0.60
CA ALA A 127 4.74 24.35 -1.98
C ALA A 127 6.11 23.67 -2.10
N GLY A 128 7.14 24.19 -1.40
CA GLY A 128 8.44 23.51 -1.29
C GLY A 128 8.33 22.16 -0.61
N PHE A 129 7.53 22.05 0.47
CA PHE A 129 7.28 20.78 1.14
C PHE A 129 6.62 19.77 0.19
N ARG A 130 5.57 20.19 -0.54
CA ARG A 130 4.93 19.37 -1.58
C ARG A 130 5.96 18.87 -2.59
N ALA A 131 6.83 19.74 -3.09
CA ALA A 131 7.86 19.34 -4.04
C ALA A 131 8.86 18.34 -3.42
N ALA A 132 9.20 18.47 -2.14
CA ALA A 132 10.02 17.50 -1.42
C ALA A 132 9.38 16.10 -1.40
N VAL A 133 8.08 16.04 -1.07
CA VAL A 133 7.30 14.79 -1.02
C VAL A 133 7.16 14.18 -2.42
N GLN A 134 6.82 14.97 -3.44
CA GLN A 134 6.68 14.49 -4.82
C GLN A 134 8.00 13.99 -5.39
N SER A 135 9.12 14.69 -5.12
CA SER A 135 10.47 14.24 -5.49
C SER A 135 10.78 12.88 -4.86
N ALA A 136 10.45 12.70 -3.57
CA ALA A 136 10.65 11.45 -2.87
C ALA A 136 9.77 10.32 -3.45
N ALA A 137 8.48 10.57 -3.66
CA ALA A 137 7.54 9.60 -4.24
C ALA A 137 8.01 9.08 -5.61
N LEU A 138 8.51 9.97 -6.47
CA LEU A 138 9.08 9.58 -7.78
C LEU A 138 10.34 8.71 -7.62
N ALA A 139 11.20 9.03 -6.65
CA ALA A 139 12.45 8.33 -6.45
C ALA A 139 12.30 6.94 -5.78
N MET A 140 11.15 6.63 -5.15
CA MET A 140 10.92 5.36 -4.45
C MET A 140 11.12 4.11 -5.32
N ARG A 141 10.93 4.23 -6.65
CA ARG A 141 11.11 3.13 -7.60
C ARG A 141 12.56 2.67 -7.72
N ASP A 142 13.51 3.57 -7.48
CA ASP A 142 14.92 3.31 -7.75
C ASP A 142 15.68 2.92 -6.46
N SER A 143 15.00 2.85 -5.31
CA SER A 143 15.43 2.36 -3.97
C SER A 143 16.70 2.95 -3.34
N ALA A 144 17.54 3.63 -4.13
CA ALA A 144 18.93 3.92 -3.79
C ALA A 144 19.11 5.05 -2.76
N ASP A 145 18.06 5.82 -2.43
CA ASP A 145 18.21 6.95 -1.51
C ASP A 145 16.99 7.26 -0.63
N LEU A 146 16.37 6.21 -0.06
CA LEU A 146 15.28 6.37 0.92
C LEU A 146 15.72 7.19 2.16
N GLY A 147 17.03 7.23 2.45
CA GLY A 147 17.60 8.03 3.54
C GLY A 147 17.53 9.54 3.27
N ALA A 148 18.01 10.02 2.11
CA ALA A 148 17.93 11.44 1.79
C ALA A 148 16.49 11.91 1.55
N MET A 149 15.58 11.02 1.16
CA MET A 149 14.14 11.33 1.11
C MET A 149 13.60 11.70 2.49
N ALA A 150 13.91 10.88 3.52
CA ALA A 150 13.50 11.15 4.89
C ALA A 150 14.05 12.49 5.38
N GLU A 151 15.33 12.77 5.14
CA GLU A 151 15.98 14.03 5.48
C GLU A 151 15.26 15.22 4.83
N ARG A 152 15.01 15.17 3.51
CA ARG A 152 14.40 16.28 2.77
C ARG A 152 13.00 16.63 3.25
N ILE A 153 12.22 15.64 3.67
CA ILE A 153 10.85 15.84 4.17
C ILE A 153 10.89 16.28 5.65
N LEU A 154 11.61 15.55 6.51
CA LEU A 154 11.57 15.75 7.96
C LEU A 154 12.38 16.97 8.43
N ALA A 155 13.38 17.41 7.67
CA ALA A 155 14.11 18.65 7.94
C ALA A 155 13.46 19.88 7.27
N HIS A 156 12.38 19.70 6.51
CA HIS A 156 11.76 20.80 5.78
C HIS A 156 11.17 21.86 6.74
N PRO A 157 11.46 23.17 6.56
CA PRO A 157 10.97 24.21 7.47
C PRO A 157 9.44 24.28 7.59
N ALA A 158 8.73 23.94 6.52
CA ALA A 158 7.27 23.89 6.47
C ALA A 158 6.68 22.51 6.84
N LEU A 159 7.39 21.63 7.56
CA LEU A 159 6.96 20.25 7.85
C LEU A 159 5.53 20.17 8.40
N GLN A 160 5.21 20.90 9.48
CA GLN A 160 3.89 20.80 10.11
C GLN A 160 2.76 21.36 9.24
N GLU A 161 3.02 22.49 8.57
CA GLU A 161 2.08 23.09 7.61
C GLU A 161 1.84 22.15 6.43
N GLY A 162 2.90 21.55 5.90
CA GLY A 162 2.88 20.62 4.78
C GLY A 162 2.16 19.31 5.11
N ILE A 163 2.39 18.74 6.30
CA ILE A 163 1.66 17.54 6.79
C ILE A 163 0.17 17.85 6.98
N ARG A 164 -0.20 19.09 7.33
CA ARG A 164 -1.60 19.50 7.40
C ARG A 164 -2.23 19.71 6.01
N GLY A 165 -1.40 19.92 4.99
CA GLY A 165 -1.82 20.16 3.61
C GLY A 165 -2.22 18.90 2.85
N GLU A 166 -2.47 19.07 1.56
CA GLU A 166 -2.97 18.03 0.64
C GLU A 166 -2.02 16.83 0.53
N ASP A 167 -0.71 17.07 0.59
CA ASP A 167 0.32 16.03 0.42
C ASP A 167 0.73 15.35 1.74
N GLY A 168 0.11 15.71 2.87
CA GLY A 168 0.51 15.20 4.18
C GLY A 168 0.34 13.68 4.33
N ALA A 169 -0.75 13.12 3.80
CA ALA A 169 -0.97 11.67 3.81
C ALA A 169 0.11 10.93 2.99
N MET A 170 0.44 11.45 1.80
CA MET A 170 1.50 10.92 0.94
C MET A 170 2.87 11.03 1.62
N ALA A 171 3.15 12.14 2.29
CA ALA A 171 4.39 12.32 3.05
C ALA A 171 4.55 11.25 4.13
N LEU A 172 3.51 10.99 4.92
CA LEU A 172 3.53 9.95 5.96
C LEU A 172 3.72 8.55 5.35
N GLU A 173 3.11 8.27 4.21
CA GLU A 173 3.26 6.99 3.50
C GLU A 173 4.69 6.80 2.99
N VAL A 174 5.26 7.78 2.30
CA VAL A 174 6.66 7.77 1.82
C VAL A 174 7.63 7.57 3.00
N LEU A 175 7.44 8.33 4.08
CA LEU A 175 8.26 8.21 5.29
C LEU A 175 8.14 6.84 5.96
N SER A 176 6.95 6.22 5.92
CA SER A 176 6.74 4.88 6.48
C SER A 176 7.59 3.80 5.79
N MET A 177 8.03 4.04 4.56
CA MET A 177 8.89 3.14 3.79
C MET A 177 10.38 3.38 4.00
N CYS A 178 10.75 4.44 4.70
CA CYS A 178 12.15 4.77 4.97
C CYS A 178 12.77 3.83 6.03
N PRO A 179 14.09 3.56 5.94
CA PRO A 179 14.80 2.78 6.95
C PRO A 179 14.73 3.39 8.34
N GLU A 180 14.62 2.54 9.36
CA GLU A 180 14.51 2.95 10.77
C GLU A 180 15.64 3.89 11.21
N GLU A 181 16.88 3.58 10.82
CA GLU A 181 18.07 4.38 11.15
C GLU A 181 18.05 5.79 10.55
N SER A 182 17.39 5.99 9.41
CA SER A 182 17.20 7.31 8.83
C SER A 182 16.15 8.10 9.61
N LEU A 183 15.07 7.44 10.03
CA LEU A 183 13.97 8.06 10.77
C LEU A 183 14.38 8.48 12.19
N LYS A 184 15.17 7.65 12.89
CA LYS A 184 15.68 7.95 14.25
C LYS A 184 16.45 9.26 14.34
N LYS A 185 17.16 9.67 13.27
CA LYS A 185 17.89 10.96 13.21
C LYS A 185 16.96 12.17 13.32
N HIS A 186 15.67 11.98 13.00
CA HIS A 186 14.64 13.02 12.98
C HIS A 186 13.55 12.78 14.03
N ALA A 187 13.85 12.04 15.11
CA ALA A 187 12.90 11.73 16.18
C ALA A 187 12.12 12.96 16.67
N ALA A 188 12.80 14.09 16.92
CA ALA A 188 12.15 15.33 17.37
C ALA A 188 11.15 15.90 16.34
N ALA A 189 11.49 15.86 15.05
CA ALA A 189 10.60 16.32 13.98
C ALA A 189 9.39 15.39 13.85
N ILE A 190 9.60 14.07 13.94
CA ILE A 190 8.53 13.06 13.94
C ILE A 190 7.59 13.28 15.13
N ALA A 191 8.11 13.47 16.34
CA ALA A 191 7.28 13.76 17.51
C ALA A 191 6.44 15.04 17.33
N ALA A 192 7.01 16.08 16.71
CA ALA A 192 6.32 17.35 16.44
C ALA A 192 5.15 17.23 15.45
N ILE A 193 5.16 16.22 14.56
CA ILE A 193 4.03 15.95 13.66
C ILE A 193 2.76 15.61 14.44
N GLY A 194 2.87 15.02 15.63
CA GLY A 194 1.71 14.67 16.47
C GLY A 194 0.82 15.87 16.80
N ALA A 195 1.37 17.08 16.89
CA ALA A 195 0.62 18.29 17.14
C ALA A 195 -0.27 18.73 15.95
N VAL A 196 -0.04 18.19 14.76
CA VAL A 196 -0.84 18.47 13.56
C VAL A 196 -2.18 17.71 13.60
N PHE A 197 -2.27 16.62 14.37
CA PHE A 197 -3.49 15.87 14.57
C PHE A 197 -4.38 16.54 15.62
N SER A 198 -5.26 17.41 15.15
CA SER A 198 -6.25 18.13 15.97
C SER A 198 -7.67 17.88 15.44
N ALA A 199 -8.69 18.24 16.22
CA ALA A 199 -10.10 18.02 15.83
C ALA A 199 -10.52 18.82 14.57
N ASP A 200 -9.80 19.89 14.26
CA ASP A 200 -9.94 20.74 13.06
C ASP A 200 -8.95 20.37 11.94
N ALA A 201 -8.20 19.28 12.08
CA ALA A 201 -7.37 18.75 11.02
C ALA A 201 -8.23 18.19 9.88
N PRO A 202 -7.72 18.19 8.63
CA PRO A 202 -8.40 17.52 7.52
C PRO A 202 -8.65 16.05 7.83
N VAL A 203 -9.82 15.54 7.46
CA VAL A 203 -10.20 14.13 7.65
C VAL A 203 -9.17 13.21 7.04
N GLY A 204 -8.67 13.53 5.83
CA GLY A 204 -7.64 12.75 5.13
C GLY A 204 -6.38 12.54 5.98
N LEU A 205 -5.98 13.54 6.77
CA LEU A 205 -4.87 13.41 7.71
C LEU A 205 -5.25 12.50 8.89
N LEU A 206 -6.39 12.75 9.53
CA LEU A 206 -6.85 11.97 10.68
C LEU A 206 -7.00 10.48 10.38
N VAL A 207 -7.50 10.13 9.20
CA VAL A 207 -7.65 8.73 8.77
C VAL A 207 -6.32 8.10 8.33
N SER A 208 -5.29 8.92 8.10
CA SER A 208 -3.90 8.49 7.85
C SER A 208 -3.06 8.40 9.12
N ALA A 209 -3.67 8.53 10.31
CA ALA A 209 -3.00 8.44 11.60
C ALA A 209 -2.19 7.14 11.78
N GLU A 210 -2.61 6.06 11.14
CA GLU A 210 -1.88 4.79 11.13
C GLU A 210 -0.48 4.89 10.50
N SER A 211 -0.32 5.64 9.40
CA SER A 211 0.99 5.89 8.78
C SER A 211 1.89 6.66 9.74
N TYR A 212 1.32 7.63 10.44
CA TYR A 212 2.05 8.39 11.47
C TYR A 212 2.44 7.52 12.66
N MET A 213 1.55 6.65 13.16
CA MET A 213 1.88 5.73 14.26
C MET A 213 2.98 4.75 13.87
N GLY A 214 2.93 4.19 12.66
CA GLY A 214 3.99 3.32 12.14
C GLY A 214 5.33 4.03 12.01
N LEU A 215 5.31 5.29 11.54
CA LEU A 215 6.49 6.17 11.49
C LEU A 215 7.04 6.47 12.89
N ALA A 216 6.18 6.87 13.82
CA ALA A 216 6.55 7.18 15.20
C ALA A 216 7.15 5.95 15.91
N ALA A 217 6.57 4.77 15.74
CA ALA A 217 7.05 3.52 16.33
C ALA A 217 8.48 3.14 15.87
N LYS A 218 8.90 3.55 14.67
CA LYS A 218 10.26 3.34 14.17
C LYS A 218 11.28 4.31 14.76
N ALA A 219 10.85 5.50 15.18
CA ALA A 219 11.75 6.60 15.54
C ALA A 219 11.76 6.96 17.04
N LEU A 220 10.73 6.59 17.79
CA LEU A 220 10.48 7.06 19.14
C LEU A 220 10.33 5.90 20.14
N PRO A 221 10.67 6.10 21.42
CA PRO A 221 10.45 5.10 22.45
C PRO A 221 8.94 4.88 22.70
N LYS A 222 8.56 3.66 23.07
CA LYS A 222 7.14 3.25 23.19
C LYS A 222 6.30 4.17 24.07
N ASN A 223 6.83 4.64 25.20
CA ASN A 223 6.09 5.54 26.09
C ASN A 223 5.73 6.89 25.44
N GLU A 224 6.58 7.41 24.56
CA GLU A 224 6.28 8.62 23.77
C GLU A 224 5.27 8.33 22.66
N VAL A 225 5.42 7.19 21.98
CA VAL A 225 4.45 6.73 20.96
C VAL A 225 3.07 6.55 21.58
N ASP A 226 2.97 5.97 22.78
CA ASP A 226 1.70 5.77 23.49
C ASP A 226 1.03 7.11 23.85
N ALA A 227 1.82 8.12 24.25
CA ALA A 227 1.32 9.46 24.52
C ALA A 227 0.81 10.14 23.23
N LEU A 228 1.58 10.06 22.14
CA LEU A 228 1.19 10.58 20.83
C LEU A 228 -0.07 9.90 20.32
N ARG A 229 -0.16 8.57 20.44
CA ARG A 229 -1.35 7.79 20.08
C ARG A 229 -2.58 8.25 20.82
N ALA A 230 -2.46 8.53 22.12
CA ALA A 230 -3.57 9.05 22.93
C ALA A 230 -4.03 10.43 22.45
N THR A 231 -3.09 11.33 22.15
CA THR A 231 -3.39 12.66 21.58
C THR A 231 -4.12 12.54 20.24
N VAL A 232 -3.58 11.75 19.31
CA VAL A 232 -4.15 11.55 17.97
C VAL A 232 -5.53 10.90 18.05
N LEU A 233 -5.70 9.88 18.91
CA LEU A 233 -6.99 9.23 19.12
C LEU A 233 -8.02 10.21 19.69
N GLY A 234 -7.62 11.10 20.61
CA GLY A 234 -8.49 12.15 21.13
C GLY A 234 -8.98 13.11 20.04
N ALA A 235 -8.10 13.48 19.10
CA ALA A 235 -8.48 14.29 17.94
C ALA A 235 -9.47 13.58 17.01
N ILE A 236 -9.22 12.30 16.73
CA ILE A 236 -10.14 11.47 15.92
C ILE A 236 -11.50 11.32 16.62
N ASP A 237 -11.52 11.02 17.92
CA ASP A 237 -12.75 10.88 18.71
C ASP A 237 -13.56 12.19 18.71
N ALA A 238 -12.90 13.34 18.87
CA ALA A 238 -13.55 14.64 18.82
C ALA A 238 -14.15 14.95 17.43
N ARG A 239 -13.43 14.63 16.35
CA ARG A 239 -13.94 14.81 14.98
C ARG A 239 -15.11 13.86 14.70
N ALA A 240 -14.96 12.58 15.04
CA ALA A 240 -15.96 11.55 14.81
C ALA A 240 -17.30 11.85 15.48
N ALA A 241 -17.29 12.48 16.66
CA ALA A 241 -18.50 12.89 17.38
C ALA A 241 -19.40 13.87 16.62
N THR A 242 -18.86 14.56 15.61
CA THR A 242 -19.59 15.55 14.79
C THR A 242 -19.69 15.17 13.32
N ALA A 243 -19.02 14.08 12.90
CA ALA A 243 -19.01 13.64 11.52
C ALA A 243 -20.25 12.81 11.19
N GLU A 244 -20.67 12.84 9.92
CA GLU A 244 -21.81 12.06 9.43
C GLU A 244 -21.43 11.26 8.18
N GLY A 245 -22.19 10.21 7.89
CA GLY A 245 -22.13 9.47 6.63
C GLY A 245 -20.76 8.81 6.39
N ARG A 246 -20.15 9.12 5.23
CA ARG A 246 -18.88 8.49 4.80
C ARG A 246 -17.71 8.89 5.69
N GLU A 247 -17.67 10.15 6.12
CA GLU A 247 -16.60 10.67 6.97
C GLU A 247 -16.57 9.96 8.32
N GLN A 248 -17.74 9.81 8.95
CA GLN A 248 -17.87 9.10 10.22
C GLN A 248 -17.33 7.67 10.12
N LYS A 249 -17.72 6.91 9.09
CA LYS A 249 -17.25 5.53 8.87
C LYS A 249 -15.73 5.45 8.71
N MET A 250 -15.12 6.42 8.04
CA MET A 250 -13.66 6.47 7.88
C MET A 250 -12.96 6.73 9.23
N LEU A 251 -13.49 7.66 10.03
CA LEU A 251 -12.96 7.95 11.36
C LEU A 251 -13.16 6.77 12.33
N GLU A 252 -14.29 6.07 12.27
CA GLU A 252 -14.53 4.85 13.05
C GLU A 252 -13.51 3.75 12.73
N ARG A 253 -13.14 3.60 11.46
CA ARG A 253 -12.06 2.68 11.06
C ARG A 253 -10.73 3.10 11.66
N ALA A 254 -10.39 4.39 11.61
CA ALA A 254 -9.18 4.93 12.21
C ALA A 254 -9.17 4.71 13.74
N GLN A 255 -10.29 4.96 14.43
CA GLN A 255 -10.44 4.67 15.87
C GLN A 255 -10.20 3.19 16.16
N LYS A 256 -10.77 2.29 15.36
CA LYS A 256 -10.61 0.84 15.54
C LYS A 256 -9.14 0.43 15.41
N TYR A 257 -8.42 0.97 14.42
CA TYR A 257 -6.97 0.78 14.31
C TYR A 257 -6.22 1.30 15.54
N MET A 258 -6.44 2.57 15.92
CA MET A 258 -5.74 3.23 17.03
C MET A 258 -5.98 2.56 18.39
N LYS A 259 -7.13 1.90 18.54
CA LYS A 259 -7.51 1.11 19.70
C LYS A 259 -7.05 -0.35 19.61
N GLY A 260 -6.75 -0.86 18.43
CA GLY A 260 -6.37 -2.26 18.17
C GLY A 260 -4.91 -2.57 18.49
N ALA A 261 -4.55 -3.86 18.45
CA ALA A 261 -3.21 -4.32 18.84
C ALA A 261 -2.08 -3.66 18.02
N ALA A 262 -2.22 -3.60 16.69
CA ALA A 262 -1.27 -2.90 15.82
C ALA A 262 -1.12 -1.42 16.16
N GLY A 263 -2.22 -0.69 16.33
CA GLY A 263 -2.18 0.74 16.67
C GLY A 263 -1.57 1.03 18.03
N ARG A 264 -1.65 0.10 18.99
CA ARG A 264 -0.98 0.21 20.31
C ARG A 264 0.50 -0.20 20.29
N GLY A 265 1.02 -0.66 19.14
CA GLY A 265 2.35 -1.25 19.06
C GLY A 265 2.45 -2.56 19.86
N GLU A 266 1.32 -3.26 20.01
CA GLU A 266 1.17 -4.48 20.81
C GLU A 266 0.78 -5.67 19.92
N LEU A 267 1.20 -5.67 18.66
CA LEU A 267 1.03 -6.81 17.76
C LEU A 267 2.22 -7.76 17.88
N VAL A 268 3.40 -7.32 17.42
CA VAL A 268 4.62 -8.14 17.43
C VAL A 268 5.14 -8.31 18.86
N GLY A 269 5.37 -9.55 19.28
CA GLY A 269 5.79 -9.95 20.63
C GLY A 269 4.63 -10.22 21.59
N PHE A 270 3.39 -10.01 21.17
CA PHE A 270 2.19 -10.17 21.99
C PHE A 270 1.33 -11.33 21.49
N ALA A 271 0.37 -11.74 22.32
CA ALA A 271 -0.63 -12.74 21.93
C ALA A 271 -1.35 -12.29 20.66
N CYS A 272 -1.52 -13.21 19.72
CA CYS A 272 -2.22 -12.93 18.47
C CYS A 272 -3.63 -12.38 18.75
N PRO A 273 -4.05 -11.30 18.07
CA PRO A 273 -5.44 -10.86 18.11
C PRO A 273 -6.37 -12.04 17.75
N PRO A 274 -7.54 -12.15 18.39
CA PRO A 274 -8.43 -13.28 18.19
C PRO A 274 -8.91 -13.36 16.74
N LEU A 275 -8.81 -14.55 16.17
CA LEU A 275 -9.37 -14.91 14.87
C LEU A 275 -10.26 -16.14 15.04
N ASP A 276 -11.52 -15.98 14.66
CA ASP A 276 -12.51 -17.06 14.68
C ASP A 276 -12.68 -17.59 13.26
N PHE A 277 -12.61 -18.90 13.10
CA PHE A 277 -12.81 -19.52 11.80
C PHE A 277 -14.28 -19.86 11.59
N ASP A 278 -14.84 -19.35 10.49
CA ASP A 278 -16.19 -19.71 10.01
C ASP A 278 -16.16 -20.94 9.09
N TRP A 279 -15.02 -21.20 8.47
CA TRP A 279 -14.78 -22.35 7.62
C TRP A 279 -13.28 -22.61 7.51
N VAL A 280 -12.88 -23.88 7.52
CA VAL A 280 -11.49 -24.29 7.28
C VAL A 280 -11.48 -25.51 6.38
N ARG A 281 -10.65 -25.47 5.34
CA ARG A 281 -10.30 -26.62 4.51
C ARG A 281 -8.85 -27.00 4.77
N ARG A 282 -8.66 -27.99 5.64
CA ARG A 282 -7.36 -28.65 5.82
C ARG A 282 -7.10 -29.64 4.69
N THR A 283 -5.87 -29.68 4.20
CA THR A 283 -5.50 -30.53 3.05
C THR A 283 -5.11 -31.95 3.47
N ASP A 284 -4.80 -32.16 4.75
CA ASP A 284 -4.58 -33.47 5.37
C ASP A 284 -5.88 -34.25 5.66
N GLY A 285 -7.05 -33.62 5.46
CA GLY A 285 -8.37 -34.23 5.72
C GLY A 285 -8.74 -34.33 7.20
N SER A 286 -7.94 -33.75 8.10
CA SER A 286 -8.20 -33.72 9.54
C SER A 286 -9.37 -32.78 9.89
N THR A 287 -9.85 -32.89 11.13
CA THR A 287 -10.92 -32.01 11.65
C THR A 287 -10.54 -30.53 11.49
N PRO A 288 -11.43 -29.70 10.91
CA PRO A 288 -11.27 -28.24 10.82
C PRO A 288 -10.98 -27.60 12.18
N TRP A 289 -10.07 -26.63 12.20
CA TRP A 289 -9.87 -25.78 13.38
C TRP A 289 -11.05 -24.82 13.56
N SER A 290 -11.33 -24.50 14.82
CA SER A 290 -12.35 -23.49 15.18
C SER A 290 -11.71 -22.16 15.55
N THR A 291 -10.52 -22.20 16.19
CA THR A 291 -9.81 -21.01 16.66
C THR A 291 -8.28 -21.16 16.50
N LEU A 292 -7.55 -20.07 16.74
CA LEU A 292 -6.08 -20.10 16.83
C LEU A 292 -5.55 -20.97 17.98
N GLU A 293 -6.34 -21.22 19.04
CA GLU A 293 -5.90 -22.09 20.14
C GLU A 293 -5.64 -23.52 19.67
N ASP A 294 -6.36 -23.99 18.65
CA ASP A 294 -6.20 -25.33 18.08
C ASP A 294 -4.86 -25.51 17.33
N LEU A 295 -4.13 -24.41 17.11
CA LEU A 295 -2.84 -24.37 16.42
C LEU A 295 -1.64 -24.21 17.38
N LYS A 296 -1.88 -24.11 18.69
CA LYS A 296 -0.81 -24.03 19.69
C LYS A 296 0.15 -25.23 19.58
N GLY A 297 1.43 -24.97 19.81
CA GLY A 297 2.53 -25.92 19.62
C GLY A 297 3.14 -25.91 18.22
N LYS A 298 2.51 -25.26 17.24
CA LYS A 298 3.05 -25.08 15.89
C LYS A 298 3.51 -23.64 15.67
N VAL A 299 4.50 -23.46 14.80
CA VAL A 299 4.71 -22.16 14.14
C VAL A 299 3.61 -21.99 13.10
N VAL A 300 2.92 -20.85 13.08
CA VAL A 300 1.79 -20.61 12.18
C VAL A 300 2.09 -19.46 11.25
N VAL A 301 2.02 -19.69 9.94
CA VAL A 301 2.08 -18.64 8.92
C VAL A 301 0.66 -18.30 8.49
N LEU A 302 0.21 -17.10 8.84
CA LEU A 302 -1.09 -16.54 8.46
C LEU A 302 -0.91 -15.65 7.22
N ASP A 303 -1.44 -16.08 6.08
CA ASP A 303 -1.39 -15.35 4.81
C ASP A 303 -2.75 -14.73 4.49
N PHE A 304 -2.91 -13.44 4.75
CA PHE A 304 -4.14 -12.70 4.50
C PHE A 304 -4.26 -12.33 3.03
N TRP A 305 -5.31 -12.82 2.39
CA TRP A 305 -5.49 -12.72 0.95
C TRP A 305 -6.98 -12.67 0.55
N ALA A 306 -7.22 -12.49 -0.75
CA ALA A 306 -8.55 -12.62 -1.34
C ALA A 306 -8.44 -13.07 -2.81
N THR A 307 -9.48 -13.72 -3.33
CA THR A 307 -9.49 -14.28 -4.69
C THR A 307 -9.27 -13.24 -5.79
N TRP A 308 -9.70 -12.01 -5.56
CA TRP A 308 -9.53 -10.88 -6.48
C TRP A 308 -8.12 -10.27 -6.41
N CYS A 309 -7.37 -10.49 -5.34
CA CYS A 309 -6.03 -9.93 -5.16
C CYS A 309 -5.02 -10.59 -6.11
N GLY A 310 -4.62 -9.86 -7.16
CA GLY A 310 -3.63 -10.32 -8.14
C GLY A 310 -2.29 -10.73 -7.50
N PRO A 311 -1.62 -9.82 -6.75
CA PRO A 311 -0.33 -10.12 -6.12
C PRO A 311 -0.38 -11.29 -5.13
N CYS A 312 -1.46 -11.43 -4.36
CA CYS A 312 -1.65 -12.57 -3.47
C CYS A 312 -1.64 -13.88 -4.26
N VAL A 313 -2.42 -13.96 -5.34
CA VAL A 313 -2.52 -15.18 -6.15
C VAL A 313 -1.22 -15.47 -6.90
N ALA A 314 -0.48 -14.44 -7.32
CA ALA A 314 0.85 -14.60 -7.91
C ALA A 314 1.88 -15.23 -6.94
N SER A 315 1.64 -15.17 -5.62
CA SER A 315 2.47 -15.80 -4.60
C SER A 315 2.10 -17.27 -4.28
N PHE A 316 1.06 -17.82 -4.89
CA PHE A 316 0.61 -19.19 -4.59
C PHE A 316 1.67 -20.28 -4.82
N PRO A 317 2.44 -20.28 -5.93
CA PRO A 317 3.54 -21.25 -6.10
C PRO A 317 4.57 -21.21 -4.96
N GLN A 318 4.80 -20.01 -4.40
CA GLN A 318 5.73 -19.75 -3.32
C GLN A 318 5.22 -20.35 -2.01
N ILE A 319 3.93 -20.16 -1.71
CA ILE A 319 3.27 -20.75 -0.55
C ILE A 319 3.19 -22.28 -0.66
N ALA A 320 2.87 -22.81 -1.84
CA ALA A 320 2.84 -24.25 -2.11
C ALA A 320 4.23 -24.90 -1.89
N GLN A 321 5.31 -24.21 -2.27
CA GLN A 321 6.66 -24.68 -2.00
C GLN A 321 6.97 -24.65 -0.50
N MET A 322 6.63 -23.58 0.20
CA MET A 322 6.83 -23.46 1.64
C MET A 322 6.11 -24.58 2.42
N ARG A 323 4.90 -24.96 2.00
CA ARG A 323 4.18 -26.10 2.56
C ARG A 323 4.97 -27.41 2.40
N LYS A 324 5.67 -27.61 1.28
CA LYS A 324 6.51 -28.82 1.09
C LYS A 324 7.79 -28.80 1.94
N ASP A 325 8.34 -27.62 2.18
CA ASP A 325 9.63 -27.46 2.86
C ASP A 325 9.53 -27.72 4.37
N TYR A 326 8.36 -27.50 4.97
CA TYR A 326 8.15 -27.65 6.42
C TYR A 326 7.23 -28.82 6.80
N PRO A 327 7.51 -29.51 7.91
CA PRO A 327 6.69 -30.63 8.38
C PRO A 327 5.37 -30.13 9.03
N GLU A 328 4.25 -30.79 8.70
CA GLU A 328 2.88 -30.39 9.10
C GLU A 328 2.64 -30.37 10.61
N ASP A 329 3.34 -31.21 11.35
CA ASP A 329 3.23 -31.30 12.80
C ASP A 329 3.92 -30.13 13.51
N LYS A 330 4.81 -29.40 12.83
CA LYS A 330 5.53 -28.26 13.42
C LYS A 330 5.18 -26.91 12.81
N VAL A 331 4.83 -26.87 11.53
CA VAL A 331 4.51 -25.61 10.84
C VAL A 331 3.17 -25.74 10.13
N GLU A 332 2.26 -24.83 10.44
CA GLU A 332 1.01 -24.68 9.73
C GLU A 332 1.02 -23.42 8.85
N ILE A 333 0.52 -23.55 7.62
CA ILE A 333 0.36 -22.42 6.71
C ILE A 333 -1.11 -22.29 6.41
N VAL A 334 -1.69 -21.16 6.82
CA VAL A 334 -3.12 -20.88 6.69
C VAL A 334 -3.29 -19.65 5.82
N GLY A 335 -3.82 -19.83 4.60
CA GLY A 335 -4.32 -18.69 3.85
C GLY A 335 -5.67 -18.26 4.40
N LEU A 336 -5.70 -17.05 4.96
CA LEU A 336 -6.85 -16.43 5.58
C LEU A 336 -7.54 -15.48 4.60
N THR A 337 -8.82 -15.73 4.37
CA THR A 337 -9.73 -14.78 3.71
C THR A 337 -10.92 -14.49 4.62
N SER A 338 -11.74 -13.49 4.27
CA SER A 338 -13.08 -13.28 4.81
C SER A 338 -14.07 -13.42 3.65
N LEU A 339 -15.37 -13.53 3.94
CA LEU A 339 -16.38 -13.50 2.88
C LEU A 339 -16.26 -12.17 2.11
N GLN A 340 -16.10 -12.26 0.80
CA GLN A 340 -15.96 -11.14 -0.13
C GLN A 340 -17.25 -10.86 -0.91
N GLY A 341 -18.24 -11.77 -0.84
CA GLY A 341 -19.45 -11.70 -1.66
C GLY A 341 -19.20 -12.06 -3.13
N MET A 342 -18.01 -12.51 -3.50
CA MET A 342 -17.68 -12.96 -4.85
C MET A 342 -16.42 -13.82 -4.87
N VAL A 343 -16.31 -14.66 -5.91
CA VAL A 343 -15.10 -15.45 -6.20
C VAL A 343 -14.57 -15.08 -7.58
N ALA A 344 -13.41 -14.40 -7.60
CA ALA A 344 -12.72 -13.99 -8.82
C ALA A 344 -11.83 -15.12 -9.36
N HIS A 345 -12.45 -16.11 -9.99
CA HIS A 345 -11.76 -17.22 -10.63
C HIS A 345 -10.70 -16.77 -11.65
N ARG A 346 -9.62 -17.55 -11.78
CA ARG A 346 -8.54 -17.28 -12.75
C ARG A 346 -8.71 -18.05 -14.06
N LYS A 347 -9.27 -19.26 -13.99
CA LYS A 347 -9.52 -20.14 -15.14
C LYS A 347 -10.98 -20.13 -15.60
N ARG A 348 -11.83 -19.35 -14.92
CA ARG A 348 -13.29 -19.27 -15.15
C ARG A 348 -13.77 -17.83 -14.94
N PRO A 349 -14.99 -17.49 -15.39
CA PRO A 349 -15.59 -16.21 -15.06
C PRO A 349 -15.75 -16.02 -13.54
N GLN A 350 -15.73 -14.76 -13.09
CA GLN A 350 -16.07 -14.40 -11.72
C GLN A 350 -17.50 -14.81 -11.40
N VAL A 351 -17.71 -15.30 -10.17
CA VAL A 351 -19.04 -15.66 -9.66
C VAL A 351 -19.41 -14.69 -8.55
N ASP A 352 -20.60 -14.10 -8.68
CA ASP A 352 -21.23 -13.30 -7.63
C ASP A 352 -21.85 -14.22 -6.56
N CYS A 353 -21.54 -13.94 -5.30
CA CYS A 353 -21.97 -14.68 -4.12
C CYS A 353 -22.61 -13.76 -3.07
N GLU A 354 -23.01 -12.54 -3.45
CA GLU A 354 -23.58 -11.57 -2.50
C GLU A 354 -24.79 -12.16 -1.77
N GLY A 355 -24.75 -12.13 -0.43
CA GLY A 355 -25.79 -12.69 0.42
C GLY A 355 -25.85 -14.21 0.52
N ASP A 356 -24.93 -14.96 -0.12
CA ASP A 356 -24.89 -16.42 -0.10
C ASP A 356 -23.50 -16.97 0.32
N PRO A 357 -23.22 -17.02 1.64
CA PRO A 357 -21.95 -17.56 2.16
C PRO A 357 -21.69 -19.02 1.79
N ALA A 358 -22.74 -19.83 1.61
CA ALA A 358 -22.60 -21.24 1.27
C ALA A 358 -22.11 -21.40 -0.17
N LYS A 359 -22.66 -20.59 -1.09
CA LYS A 359 -22.17 -20.49 -2.47
C LYS A 359 -20.72 -20.03 -2.52
N GLU A 360 -20.36 -18.98 -1.78
CA GLU A 360 -18.97 -18.50 -1.76
C GLU A 360 -17.98 -19.58 -1.29
N LYS A 361 -18.32 -20.31 -0.22
CA LYS A 361 -17.52 -21.46 0.28
C LYS A 361 -17.38 -22.56 -0.78
N SER A 362 -18.45 -22.87 -1.51
CA SER A 362 -18.44 -23.86 -2.59
C SER A 362 -17.58 -23.42 -3.77
N GLU A 363 -17.69 -22.16 -4.17
CA GLU A 363 -16.88 -21.59 -5.25
C GLU A 363 -15.40 -21.49 -4.86
N LEU A 364 -15.10 -21.23 -3.58
CA LEU A 364 -13.74 -21.23 -3.06
C LEU A 364 -13.11 -22.64 -3.14
N LEU A 365 -13.87 -23.71 -2.90
CA LEU A 365 -13.38 -25.08 -3.13
C LEU A 365 -13.04 -25.34 -4.60
N ALA A 366 -13.87 -24.85 -5.54
CA ALA A 366 -13.59 -24.94 -6.97
C ALA A 366 -12.35 -24.12 -7.34
N TYR A 367 -12.21 -22.92 -6.76
CA TYR A 367 -11.04 -22.07 -6.92
C TYR A 367 -9.75 -22.76 -6.46
N MET A 368 -9.79 -23.38 -5.28
CA MET A 368 -8.66 -24.13 -4.73
C MET A 368 -8.23 -25.27 -5.67
N ALA A 369 -9.18 -26.00 -6.25
CA ALA A 369 -8.89 -27.07 -7.19
C ALA A 369 -8.24 -26.53 -8.48
N ASP A 370 -8.79 -25.44 -9.04
CA ASP A 370 -8.26 -24.81 -10.25
C ASP A 370 -6.86 -24.24 -10.05
N MET A 371 -6.58 -23.70 -8.87
CA MET A 371 -5.30 -23.08 -8.52
C MET A 371 -4.32 -24.04 -7.85
N GLU A 372 -4.66 -25.33 -7.76
CA GLU A 372 -3.83 -26.38 -7.15
C GLU A 372 -3.40 -26.07 -5.71
N VAL A 373 -4.28 -25.41 -4.95
CA VAL A 373 -4.04 -25.04 -3.55
C VAL A 373 -3.95 -26.32 -2.71
N ASN A 374 -2.77 -26.55 -2.12
CA ASN A 374 -2.45 -27.75 -1.34
C ASN A 374 -2.04 -27.46 0.12
N TRP A 375 -2.26 -26.23 0.58
CA TRP A 375 -2.15 -25.81 1.98
C TRP A 375 -3.51 -25.46 2.55
N THR A 376 -3.58 -25.24 3.87
CA THR A 376 -4.84 -24.94 4.54
C THR A 376 -5.39 -23.57 4.13
N MET A 377 -6.68 -23.54 3.81
CA MET A 377 -7.46 -22.31 3.63
C MET A 377 -8.47 -22.14 4.76
N ALA A 378 -8.66 -20.91 5.22
CA ALA A 378 -9.72 -20.60 6.17
C ALA A 378 -10.43 -19.28 5.84
N ILE A 379 -11.73 -19.24 6.16
CA ILE A 379 -12.54 -18.03 6.17
C ILE A 379 -12.68 -17.59 7.62
N THR A 380 -12.25 -16.36 7.92
CA THR A 380 -12.41 -15.73 9.23
C THR A 380 -13.74 -14.98 9.33
N LYS A 381 -14.26 -14.87 10.55
CA LYS A 381 -15.39 -13.96 10.85
C LYS A 381 -14.97 -12.49 10.79
N GLN A 382 -13.71 -12.24 11.15
CA GLN A 382 -13.07 -10.95 11.01
C GLN A 382 -12.75 -10.67 9.53
N ASP A 383 -12.78 -9.40 9.15
CA ASP A 383 -12.40 -8.95 7.80
C ASP A 383 -10.90 -9.17 7.54
N VAL A 384 -10.51 -9.47 6.30
CA VAL A 384 -9.09 -9.59 5.89
C VAL A 384 -8.32 -8.30 6.08
N PHE A 385 -8.97 -7.14 5.97
CA PHE A 385 -8.40 -5.83 6.32
C PHE A 385 -8.50 -5.60 7.84
N ASN A 386 -8.00 -6.56 8.61
CA ASN A 386 -8.13 -6.57 10.06
C ASN A 386 -7.30 -5.44 10.69
N PRO A 387 -7.93 -4.44 11.33
CA PRO A 387 -7.22 -3.32 11.96
C PRO A 387 -6.40 -3.73 13.19
N ASP A 388 -6.73 -4.84 13.87
CA ASP A 388 -5.89 -5.34 14.97
C ASP A 388 -4.53 -5.82 14.48
N PHE A 389 -4.46 -6.31 13.25
CA PHE A 389 -3.19 -6.64 12.56
C PHE A 389 -2.60 -5.43 11.81
N GLY A 390 -3.32 -4.31 11.72
CA GLY A 390 -2.90 -3.14 10.95
C GLY A 390 -2.93 -3.36 9.44
N ILE A 391 -3.81 -4.24 8.93
CA ILE A 391 -3.86 -4.61 7.51
C ILE A 391 -4.59 -3.53 6.72
N ARG A 392 -3.83 -2.82 5.90
CA ARG A 392 -4.32 -1.74 5.00
C ARG A 392 -4.55 -2.21 3.58
N GLY A 393 -3.74 -3.18 3.18
CA GLY A 393 -3.73 -3.81 1.88
C GLY A 393 -3.33 -5.26 2.04
N ILE A 394 -3.72 -6.06 1.06
CA ILE A 394 -3.29 -7.44 0.91
C ILE A 394 -2.41 -7.55 -0.34
N PRO A 395 -1.43 -8.45 -0.37
CA PRO A 395 -1.20 -9.51 0.62
C PRO A 395 -0.54 -9.02 1.91
N PHE A 396 -0.75 -9.77 2.99
CA PHE A 396 -0.14 -9.51 4.28
C PHE A 396 0.13 -10.83 5.00
N VAL A 397 1.35 -11.05 5.46
CA VAL A 397 1.73 -12.24 6.22
C VAL A 397 2.06 -11.88 7.67
N ALA A 398 1.49 -12.65 8.60
CA ALA A 398 1.90 -12.71 10.00
C ALA A 398 2.38 -14.11 10.36
N ILE A 399 3.38 -14.19 11.25
CA ILE A 399 3.96 -15.45 11.71
C ILE A 399 3.78 -15.51 13.21
N LEU A 400 3.14 -16.59 13.69
CA LEU A 400 2.96 -16.87 15.10
C LEU A 400 4.00 -17.88 15.58
N ASP A 401 4.48 -17.71 16.80
CA ASP A 401 5.24 -18.73 17.51
C ASP A 401 4.35 -19.85 18.06
N GLN A 402 4.97 -20.86 18.66
CA GLN A 402 4.31 -22.04 19.22
C GLN A 402 3.35 -21.71 20.38
N ASP A 403 3.53 -20.57 21.06
CA ASP A 403 2.64 -20.10 22.13
C ASP A 403 1.44 -19.31 21.58
N GLY A 404 1.43 -19.01 20.27
CA GLY A 404 0.41 -18.20 19.62
C GLY A 404 0.67 -16.69 19.73
N LYS A 405 1.90 -16.26 19.99
CA LYS A 405 2.29 -14.84 19.92
C LYS A 405 2.74 -14.49 18.51
N VAL A 406 2.51 -13.26 18.08
CA VAL A 406 2.95 -12.78 16.77
C VAL A 406 4.45 -12.51 16.82
N ALA A 407 5.25 -13.31 16.12
CA ALA A 407 6.69 -13.13 16.01
C ALA A 407 7.08 -12.12 14.91
N LYS A 408 6.34 -12.12 13.79
CA LYS A 408 6.50 -11.19 12.67
C LYS A 408 5.14 -10.83 12.08
N ALA A 409 5.02 -9.64 11.51
CA ALA A 409 3.82 -9.18 10.81
C ALA A 409 4.19 -8.18 9.72
N GLY A 410 3.32 -8.02 8.71
CA GLY A 410 3.52 -7.05 7.62
C GLY A 410 4.47 -7.51 6.53
N LEU A 411 4.71 -8.82 6.41
CA LEU A 411 5.54 -9.38 5.33
C LEU A 411 4.72 -9.56 4.05
N HIS A 412 5.38 -9.49 2.89
CA HIS A 412 4.77 -9.91 1.63
C HIS A 412 5.01 -11.41 1.42
N PRO A 413 4.03 -12.22 0.96
CA PRO A 413 4.19 -13.67 0.77
C PRO A 413 5.25 -14.04 -0.27
N SER A 414 5.59 -13.12 -1.18
CA SER A 414 6.73 -13.28 -2.09
C SER A 414 8.11 -13.15 -1.42
N ASP A 415 8.20 -12.59 -0.20
CA ASP A 415 9.45 -12.43 0.56
C ASP A 415 9.86 -13.74 1.24
N LYS A 416 10.06 -14.79 0.44
CA LYS A 416 10.31 -16.17 0.93
C LYS A 416 11.44 -16.24 1.94
N ASP A 417 12.53 -15.53 1.69
CA ASP A 417 13.73 -15.63 2.52
C ASP A 417 13.48 -15.03 3.91
N ALA A 418 12.74 -13.92 3.99
CA ALA A 418 12.36 -13.30 5.26
C ALA A 418 11.39 -14.19 6.04
N ILE A 419 10.39 -14.77 5.36
CA ILE A 419 9.42 -15.68 5.99
C ILE A 419 10.13 -16.94 6.49
N ARG A 420 10.98 -17.57 5.65
CA ARG A 420 11.72 -18.78 6.02
C ARG A 420 12.66 -18.53 7.19
N ALA A 421 13.45 -17.46 7.15
CA ALA A 421 14.34 -17.10 8.24
C ALA A 421 13.59 -16.97 9.58
N ALA A 422 12.41 -16.33 9.57
CA ALA A 422 11.59 -16.21 10.77
C ALA A 422 11.03 -17.56 11.26
N VAL A 423 10.57 -18.43 10.35
CA VAL A 423 10.08 -19.77 10.70
C VAL A 423 11.21 -20.63 11.27
N ASP A 424 12.37 -20.66 10.61
CA ASP A 424 13.54 -21.44 11.04
C ASP A 424 14.04 -21.00 12.42
N GLU A 425 14.07 -19.70 12.68
CA GLU A 425 14.42 -19.14 13.99
C GLU A 425 13.48 -19.64 15.09
N LEU A 426 12.16 -19.62 14.85
CA LEU A 426 11.16 -20.09 15.81
C LEU A 426 11.23 -21.61 16.04
N LEU A 427 11.48 -22.38 14.99
CA LEU A 427 11.67 -23.83 15.10
C LEU A 427 12.93 -24.17 15.91
N ALA A 428 14.02 -23.41 15.74
CA ALA A 428 15.25 -23.58 16.50
C ALA A 428 15.06 -23.23 17.98
N ASN A 429 14.28 -22.20 18.29
CA ASN A 429 14.03 -21.74 19.66
C ASN A 429 13.06 -22.65 20.43
N GLY A 430 12.05 -23.22 19.77
CA GLY A 430 11.08 -24.14 20.37
C GLY A 430 11.56 -25.59 20.51
N ALA A 431 12.78 -25.92 20.05
CA ALA A 431 13.39 -27.24 20.19
C ALA A 431 14.22 -27.41 21.50
N LYS A 432 14.21 -26.40 22.37
CA LYS A 432 14.77 -26.43 23.73
C LYS A 432 13.65 -26.62 24.75
#